data_AF-A0A2V6SJ53-F1
#
_entry.id   AF-A0A2V6SJ53-F1
#
_cell.length_a   1.000
_cell.length_b   1.000
_cell.length_c   1.000
_cell.angle_alpha   90.00
_cell.angle_beta   90.00
_cell.angle_gamma   90.00
#
_symmetry.space_group_name_H-M   'P 1'
#
loop_
_entity.id
_entity.type
_entity.pdbx_description
1 polymer ?
#
loop_
_entity_poly.entity_id
_entity_poly.type
_entity_poly.pdbx_seq_one_letter_code
_entity_poly.pdbx_strand_id
1 'polypeptide(L)'
;MIGSQDVIIALVIGLVLFGSKKLPELARGLGQSLKDFKKATSSEVDAETPAPAKPSPAAVPVRPCGACQTPLQPGWTHCPTCGVPVSTSA
;
A
#
# COMPACT_ATOMS: atom_id res chain seq x y z
N MET A 1 -20.13 15.46 -19.33
CA MET A 1 -19.87 14.03 -19.05
C MET A 1 -18.36 13.80 -19.00
N ILE A 2 -17.66 14.50 -18.09
CA ILE A 2 -16.27 14.13 -17.78
C ILE A 2 -16.40 12.94 -16.83
N GLY A 3 -16.39 11.76 -17.43
CA GLY A 3 -16.57 10.51 -16.72
C GLY A 3 -15.22 9.98 -16.24
N SER A 4 -15.27 8.89 -15.47
CA SER A 4 -14.09 8.07 -15.19
C SER A 4 -13.32 7.70 -16.46
N GLN A 5 -13.99 7.60 -17.60
CA GLN A 5 -13.39 7.29 -18.90
C GLN A 5 -12.38 8.34 -19.37
N ASP A 6 -12.69 9.64 -19.28
CA ASP A 6 -11.78 10.71 -19.68
C ASP A 6 -10.52 10.75 -18.80
N VAL A 7 -10.70 10.50 -17.49
CA VAL A 7 -9.59 10.42 -16.53
C VAL A 7 -8.67 9.24 -16.84
N ILE A 8 -9.24 8.07 -17.17
CA ILE A 8 -8.44 6.89 -17.55
C ILE A 8 -7.62 7.17 -18.81
N ILE A 9 -8.22 7.80 -19.83
CA ILE A 9 -7.50 8.14 -21.07
C ILE A 9 -6.35 9.10 -20.80
N ALA A 10 -6.57 10.15 -20.00
CA ALA A 10 -5.51 11.09 -19.61
C ALA A 10 -4.40 10.41 -18.81
N LEU A 11 -4.75 9.49 -17.90
CA LEU A 11 -3.80 8.72 -17.09
C LEU A 11 -2.94 7.81 -17.98
N VAL A 12 -3.53 7.13 -18.97
CA VAL A 12 -2.79 6.30 -19.93
C VAL A 12 -1.81 7.14 -20.76
N ILE A 13 -2.22 8.29 -21.29
CA ILE A 13 -1.33 9.18 -22.04
C ILE A 13 -0.19 9.68 -21.14
N GLY A 14 -0.50 10.09 -19.91
CA GLY A 14 0.49 10.46 -18.92
C GLY A 14 1.47 9.32 -18.59
N LEU A 15 0.99 8.10 -18.41
CA LEU A 15 1.82 6.91 -18.18
C LEU A 15 2.75 6.59 -19.36
N VAL A 16 2.32 6.84 -20.60
CA VAL A 16 3.18 6.62 -21.78
C VAL A 16 4.30 7.66 -21.84
N LEU A 17 4.00 8.93 -21.54
CA LEU A 17 4.99 10.02 -21.56
C LEU A 17 5.95 9.97 -20.37
N PHE A 18 5.41 9.80 -19.16
CA PHE A 18 6.19 9.79 -17.92
C PHE A 18 6.73 8.40 -17.57
N GLY A 19 6.10 7.33 -18.04
CA GLY A 19 6.45 5.95 -17.70
C GLY A 19 5.77 5.44 -16.42
N SER A 20 5.48 4.14 -16.38
CA SER A 20 4.84 3.45 -15.24
C SER A 20 5.61 3.51 -13.92
N LYS A 21 6.93 3.74 -13.99
CA LYS A 21 7.77 3.92 -12.80
C LYS A 21 7.75 5.35 -12.23
N LYS A 22 7.54 6.38 -13.05
CA LYS A 22 7.65 7.77 -12.59
C LYS A 22 6.43 8.28 -11.85
N LEU A 23 5.23 7.89 -12.25
CA LEU A 23 4.00 8.19 -11.51
C LEU A 23 4.05 7.75 -10.03
N PRO A 24 4.38 6.49 -9.70
CA PRO A 24 4.49 6.06 -8.30
C PRO A 24 5.70 6.65 -7.57
N GLU A 25 6.81 6.93 -8.26
CA GLU A 25 7.99 7.59 -7.70
C GLU A 25 7.67 9.03 -7.26
N LEU A 26 6.99 9.80 -8.13
CA LEU A 26 6.50 11.15 -7.84
C LEU A 26 5.45 11.15 -6.73
N ALA A 27 4.48 10.23 -6.78
CA ALA A 27 3.44 10.12 -5.75
C ALA A 27 4.02 9.78 -4.37
N ARG A 28 5.09 8.98 -4.29
CA ARG A 28 5.79 8.69 -3.03
C ARG A 28 6.47 9.94 -2.45
N GLY A 29 7.15 10.73 -3.28
CA GLY A 29 7.79 11.98 -2.85
C GLY A 29 6.78 13.05 -2.40
N LEU A 30 5.74 13.27 -3.20
CA LEU A 30 4.63 14.17 -2.86
C LEU A 30 3.87 13.72 -1.61
N GLY A 31 3.56 12.43 -1.51
CA GLY A 31 2.82 11.86 -0.38
C GLY A 31 3.61 11.91 0.93
N GLN A 32 4.94 11.83 0.87
CA GLN A 32 5.81 12.05 2.03
C GLN A 32 5.78 13.51 2.46
N SER A 33 5.93 14.44 1.51
CA SER A 33 5.88 15.88 1.79
C SER A 33 4.54 16.28 2.42
N LEU A 34 3.41 15.90 1.80
CA LEU A 34 2.07 16.16 2.34
C LEU A 34 1.85 15.57 3.75
N LYS A 35 2.50 14.45 4.05
CA LYS A 35 2.42 13.82 5.38
C LYS A 35 3.15 14.64 6.44
N ASP A 36 4.32 15.15 6.10
CA ASP A 36 5.13 15.98 6.98
C ASP A 36 4.48 17.36 7.15
N PHE A 37 3.92 17.95 6.10
CA PHE A 37 3.06 19.14 6.17
C PHE A 37 1.86 18.93 7.09
N LYS A 38 1.13 17.83 6.92
CA LYS A 38 -0.03 17.53 7.77
C LYS A 38 0.37 17.27 9.22
N LYS A 39 1.51 16.64 9.48
CA LYS A 39 2.05 16.47 10.85
C LYS A 39 2.37 17.80 11.52
N ALA A 40 3.02 18.72 10.80
CA ALA A 40 3.34 20.05 11.31
C ALA A 40 2.06 20.82 11.64
N THR A 41 1.14 20.93 10.68
CA THR A 41 -0.13 21.66 10.87
C THR A 41 -1.04 21.01 11.92
N SER A 42 -1.10 19.68 12.00
CA SER A 42 -1.91 18.99 13.03
C SER A 42 -1.32 19.13 14.44
N SER A 43 0.00 19.33 14.58
CA SER A 43 0.61 19.56 15.89
C SER A 43 0.26 20.93 16.48
N GLU A 44 -0.12 21.89 15.64
CA GLU A 44 -0.58 23.23 16.05
C GLU A 44 -2.09 23.28 16.35
N VAL A 45 -2.87 22.30 15.86
CA VAL A 45 -4.35 22.35 15.86
C VAL A 45 -4.99 21.32 16.78
N ASP A 46 -4.35 20.20 17.11
CA ASP A 46 -5.02 19.17 17.92
C ASP A 46 -4.04 18.32 18.73
N ALA A 47 -4.01 18.58 20.04
CA ALA A 47 -3.28 17.81 21.02
C ALA A 47 -4.13 16.66 21.58
N GLU A 48 -4.99 15.97 20.81
CA GLU A 48 -5.60 14.72 21.30
C GLU A 48 -6.20 13.84 20.17
N THR A 49 -5.38 13.15 19.36
CA THR A 49 -5.69 11.82 18.78
C THR A 49 -4.50 11.23 18.01
N PRO A 50 -4.01 10.02 18.34
CA PRO A 50 -2.98 9.35 17.56
C PRO A 50 -3.58 8.77 16.28
N ALA A 51 -3.37 9.43 15.14
CA ALA A 51 -3.66 8.87 13.83
C ALA A 51 -2.40 8.21 13.22
N PRO A 52 -2.27 6.87 13.20
CA PRO A 52 -1.22 6.23 12.44
C PRO A 52 -1.67 6.12 10.98
N ALA A 53 -1.56 7.20 10.20
CA ALA A 53 -1.77 7.14 8.76
C ALA A 53 -0.49 6.71 8.02
N LYS A 54 -0.08 5.45 8.19
CA LYS A 54 0.64 4.60 7.19
C LYS A 54 0.30 3.13 7.52
N PRO A 55 -0.12 2.34 6.53
CA PRO A 55 0.85 1.89 5.53
C PRO A 55 0.41 2.06 4.07
N SER A 56 1.42 2.30 3.25
CA SER A 56 1.37 2.18 1.78
C SER A 56 0.82 0.81 1.37
N PRO A 57 -0.07 0.71 0.37
CA PRO A 57 -0.61 -0.57 -0.14
C PRO A 57 0.41 -1.50 -0.82
N ALA A 58 1.73 -1.24 -0.73
CA ALA A 58 2.74 -1.93 -1.53
C ALA A 58 3.70 -2.84 -0.75
N ALA A 59 3.54 -3.03 0.56
CA ALA A 59 4.42 -3.92 1.32
C ALA A 59 3.73 -4.55 2.53
N VAL A 60 2.81 -5.48 2.28
CA VAL A 60 2.47 -6.48 3.29
C VAL A 60 3.59 -7.53 3.24
N PRO A 61 4.33 -7.80 4.34
CA PRO A 61 5.34 -8.85 4.36
C PRO A 61 4.63 -10.19 4.19
N VAL A 62 4.75 -10.75 3.00
CA VAL A 62 4.25 -12.08 2.69
C VAL A 62 5.15 -13.09 3.39
N ARG A 63 4.63 -13.84 4.36
CA ARG A 63 5.37 -14.89 5.08
C ARG A 63 5.29 -16.20 4.28
N PRO A 64 6.40 -16.85 3.92
CA PRO A 64 6.35 -18.15 3.23
C PRO A 64 5.95 -19.27 4.20
N CYS A 65 5.24 -20.30 3.71
CA CYS A 65 4.94 -21.51 4.47
C CYS A 65 6.21 -22.30 4.79
N GLY A 66 6.40 -22.74 6.03
CA GLY A 66 7.55 -23.59 6.40
C GLY A 66 7.53 -24.99 5.74
N ALA A 67 6.34 -25.51 5.39
CA ALA A 67 6.21 -26.83 4.79
C ALA A 67 6.32 -26.82 3.25
N CYS A 68 5.72 -25.83 2.58
CA CYS A 68 5.62 -25.80 1.12
C CYS A 68 6.11 -24.48 0.46
N GLN A 69 6.72 -23.57 1.22
CA GLN A 69 7.30 -22.28 0.78
C GLN A 69 6.35 -21.31 0.04
N THR A 70 5.07 -21.63 -0.06
CA THR A 70 4.07 -20.78 -0.71
C THR A 70 3.87 -19.46 0.06
N PRO A 71 3.68 -18.31 -0.62
CA PRO A 71 3.40 -17.03 0.02
C PRO A 71 2.04 -17.01 0.75
N LEU A 72 2.01 -16.78 2.07
CA LEU A 72 0.77 -16.66 2.85
C LEU A 72 0.37 -15.21 3.10
N GLN A 73 -0.93 -14.97 2.95
CA GLN A 73 -1.58 -13.72 3.33
C GLN A 73 -1.99 -13.75 4.82
N PRO A 74 -1.99 -12.59 5.51
CA PRO A 74 -2.15 -12.49 6.98
C PRO A 74 -3.56 -12.78 7.54
N GLY A 75 -4.33 -13.69 6.95
CA GLY A 75 -5.69 -14.04 7.42
C GLY A 75 -6.12 -15.50 7.20
N TRP A 76 -5.21 -16.37 6.78
CA TRP A 76 -5.51 -17.77 6.49
C TRP A 76 -5.28 -18.63 7.73
N THR A 77 -6.15 -19.61 8.02
CA THR A 77 -5.99 -20.56 9.14
C THR A 77 -5.30 -21.87 8.72
N HIS A 78 -5.39 -22.23 7.44
CA HIS A 78 -4.81 -23.41 6.80
C HIS A 78 -4.16 -23.04 5.47
N CYS A 79 -3.09 -23.72 5.04
CA CYS A 79 -2.43 -23.45 3.76
C CYS A 79 -3.24 -24.08 2.57
N PRO A 80 -3.49 -23.37 1.44
CA PRO A 80 -4.28 -23.92 0.31
C PRO A 80 -3.58 -25.06 -0.42
N THR A 81 -2.24 -25.02 -0.43
CA THR A 81 -1.42 -25.92 -1.24
C THR A 81 -1.07 -27.19 -0.49
N CYS A 82 -0.76 -27.08 0.81
CA CYS A 82 -0.32 -28.21 1.61
C CYS A 82 -1.22 -28.56 2.80
N GLY A 83 -2.31 -27.82 3.05
CA GLY A 83 -3.31 -28.13 4.09
C GLY A 83 -2.86 -27.96 5.54
N VAL A 84 -1.58 -27.66 5.78
CA VAL A 84 -1.02 -27.51 7.13
C VAL A 84 -1.58 -26.26 7.84
N PRO A 85 -1.83 -26.33 9.16
CA PRO A 85 -2.25 -25.18 9.95
C PRO A 85 -1.10 -24.18 10.09
N VAL A 86 -1.39 -22.90 9.88
CA VAL A 86 -0.36 -21.85 9.83
C VAL A 86 0.06 -21.35 11.22
N SER A 87 -0.59 -21.86 12.28
CA SER A 87 -0.39 -21.45 13.69
C SER A 87 0.70 -22.23 14.44
N THR A 88 1.44 -23.15 13.82
CA THR A 88 2.56 -23.83 14.51
C THR A 88 3.88 -23.09 14.24
N SER A 89 4.04 -21.96 14.92
CA SER A 89 5.36 -21.39 15.21
C SER A 89 5.50 -21.38 16.73
N ALA A 90 5.86 -22.54 17.26
CA ALA A 90 6.47 -22.68 18.58
C ALA A 90 7.87 -23.26 18.33
#